data_AF-A0A3P7V213-F1
#
_entry.id   AF-A0A3P7V213-F1
#
_cell.length_a   1.000
_cell.length_b   1.000
_cell.length_c   1.000
_cell.angle_alpha   90.00
_cell.angle_beta   90.00
_cell.angle_gamma   90.00
#
_symmetry.space_group_name_H-M   'P 1'
#
loop_
_entity.id
_entity.type
_entity.pdbx_description
1 polymer ?
#
loop_
_entity_poly.entity_id
_entity_poly.type
_entity_poly.pdbx_seq_one_letter_code
_entity_poly.pdbx_strand_id
1 'polypeptide(L)'
;MARFCTEEYEKPTVTKGTNLFSQLTNYSLNKVHSEYKHPSSRDDIYTANKRPMSVVLKQMEKCGINSKRLWREIEIIVVKTIIAMIPEIMINYERWFFGCDAPQCFQLLGLDIIVRDDGVPMLLEVNASPSLTLDHIPEEGE
;
A
#
# COMPACT_ATOMS: atom_id res chain seq x y z
N MET A 1 -2.91 2.95 -2.52
CA MET A 1 -2.62 2.35 -3.85
C MET A 1 -2.31 0.87 -3.67
N ALA A 2 -2.46 0.05 -4.71
CA ALA A 2 -2.04 -1.35 -4.70
C ALA A 2 -0.80 -1.54 -5.58
N ARG A 3 0.13 -2.37 -5.12
CA ARG A 3 1.38 -2.70 -5.81
C ARG A 3 1.42 -4.20 -6.06
N PHE A 4 1.75 -4.60 -7.28
CA PHE A 4 1.82 -5.98 -7.71
C PHE A 4 3.21 -6.32 -8.21
N CYS A 5 3.63 -7.55 -7.92
CA CYS A 5 4.79 -8.22 -8.48
C CYS A 5 4.74 -8.25 -10.01
N THR A 6 5.89 -8.23 -10.69
CA THR A 6 5.99 -8.37 -12.15
C THR A 6 5.99 -9.81 -12.63
N GLU A 7 6.31 -10.75 -11.74
CA GLU A 7 6.26 -12.18 -12.02
C GLU A 7 5.18 -12.88 -11.22
N GLU A 8 4.70 -14.01 -11.74
CA GLU A 8 3.67 -14.83 -11.10
C GLU A 8 4.17 -15.42 -9.79
N TYR A 9 3.30 -15.41 -8.77
CA TYR A 9 3.66 -15.89 -7.45
C TYR A 9 3.91 -17.41 -7.45
N GLU A 10 5.09 -17.80 -6.99
CA GLU A 10 5.39 -19.20 -6.63
C GLU A 10 5.61 -19.30 -5.12
N LYS A 11 5.09 -20.36 -4.50
CA LYS A 11 5.35 -20.61 -3.08
C LYS A 11 6.85 -20.88 -2.88
N PRO A 12 7.55 -20.17 -1.97
CA PRO A 12 8.96 -20.42 -1.69
C PRO A 12 9.18 -21.87 -1.26
N THR A 13 10.20 -22.52 -1.85
CA THR A 13 10.67 -23.85 -1.44
C THR A 13 12.15 -23.77 -1.07
N VAL A 14 12.62 -24.70 -0.23
CA VAL A 14 14.03 -24.74 0.19
C VAL A 14 14.98 -24.98 -0.99
N THR A 15 14.48 -25.56 -2.08
CA THR A 15 15.27 -26.00 -3.23
C THR A 15 15.31 -25.00 -4.38
N LYS A 16 14.28 -24.15 -4.53
CA LYS A 16 14.26 -23.08 -5.54
C LYS A 16 14.75 -21.79 -4.91
N GLY A 17 15.65 -21.09 -5.59
CA GLY A 17 16.06 -19.75 -5.18
C GLY A 17 14.87 -18.78 -5.13
N THR A 18 14.94 -17.80 -4.23
CA THR A 18 13.88 -16.80 -4.07
C THR A 18 13.84 -15.86 -5.26
N ASN A 19 12.79 -15.93 -6.07
CA ASN A 19 12.52 -14.94 -7.10
C ASN A 19 11.91 -13.68 -6.47
N LEU A 20 12.70 -12.62 -6.34
CA LEU A 20 12.26 -11.38 -5.69
C LEU A 20 11.10 -10.71 -6.43
N PHE A 21 11.04 -10.83 -7.77
CA PHE A 21 9.99 -10.21 -8.59
C PHE A 21 8.62 -10.91 -8.48
N SER A 22 8.56 -12.08 -7.84
CA SER A 22 7.30 -12.76 -7.50
C SER A 22 6.92 -12.64 -6.02
N GLN A 23 7.90 -12.37 -5.15
CA GLN A 23 7.70 -12.33 -3.69
C GLN A 23 7.60 -10.92 -3.11
N LEU A 24 8.22 -9.92 -3.73
CA LEU A 24 8.29 -8.55 -3.21
C LEU A 24 7.51 -7.59 -4.09
N THR A 25 6.55 -6.87 -3.49
CA THR A 25 5.70 -5.89 -4.18
C THR A 25 6.32 -4.50 -4.25
N ASN A 26 7.56 -4.31 -3.78
CA ASN A 26 8.20 -3.00 -3.73
C ASN A 26 8.26 -2.39 -5.13
N TYR A 27 7.71 -1.18 -5.27
CA TYR A 27 7.71 -0.48 -6.55
C TYR A 27 9.13 -0.18 -7.05
N SER A 28 10.04 0.20 -6.15
CA SER A 28 11.45 0.46 -6.48
C SER A 28 12.16 -0.74 -7.12
N LEU A 29 11.76 -1.96 -6.75
CA LEU A 29 12.27 -3.20 -7.33
C LEU A 29 11.55 -3.50 -8.65
N ASN A 30 10.22 -3.54 -8.64
CA ASN A 30 9.46 -4.03 -9.79
C ASN A 30 9.53 -3.07 -10.99
N LYS A 31 9.65 -1.76 -10.78
CA LYS A 31 9.63 -0.76 -11.87
C LYS A 31 10.78 -0.88 -12.86
N VAL A 32 11.88 -1.55 -12.49
CA VAL A 32 13.04 -1.76 -13.38
C VAL A 32 12.95 -3.07 -14.17
N HIS A 33 11.96 -3.92 -13.89
CA HIS A 33 11.75 -5.16 -14.61
C HIS A 33 11.17 -4.87 -16.01
N SER A 34 11.59 -5.61 -17.03
CA SER A 34 11.14 -5.38 -18.42
C SER A 34 9.63 -5.56 -18.61
N GLU A 35 9.05 -6.48 -17.85
CA GLU A 35 7.61 -6.77 -17.87
C GLU A 35 6.77 -5.82 -16.99
N TYR A 36 7.35 -4.76 -16.43
CA TYR A 36 6.58 -3.81 -15.63
C TYR A 36 5.60 -3.03 -16.49
N LYS A 37 4.30 -3.16 -16.19
CA LYS A 37 3.23 -2.52 -16.94
C LYS A 37 2.84 -1.19 -16.31
N HIS A 38 3.21 -0.10 -16.99
CA HIS A 38 2.65 1.22 -16.75
C HIS A 38 1.27 1.34 -17.43
N PRO A 39 0.27 1.95 -16.79
CA PRO A 39 -1.02 2.16 -17.42
C PRO A 39 -0.92 3.29 -18.46
N SER A 40 -0.95 2.92 -19.75
CA SER A 40 -0.96 3.86 -20.88
C SER A 40 -2.36 4.31 -21.28
N SER A 41 -3.38 3.52 -20.95
CA SER A 41 -4.80 3.82 -21.20
C SER A 41 -5.68 3.45 -20.00
N ARG A 42 -6.97 3.80 -20.07
CA ARG A 42 -7.96 3.43 -19.05
C ARG A 42 -8.18 1.92 -18.97
N ASP A 43 -8.00 1.20 -20.06
CA ASP A 43 -8.20 -0.25 -20.10
C ASP A 43 -6.99 -1.00 -19.51
N ASP A 44 -5.78 -0.47 -19.67
CA ASP A 44 -4.55 -1.05 -19.14
C ASP A 44 -4.45 -0.95 -17.61
N ILE A 45 -5.24 -0.08 -16.99
CA ILE A 45 -5.23 0.12 -15.53
C ILE A 45 -5.56 -1.16 -14.76
N TYR A 46 -6.31 -2.09 -15.36
CA TYR A 46 -6.70 -3.35 -14.74
C TYR A 46 -5.57 -4.39 -14.74
N THR A 47 -4.54 -4.21 -15.56
CA THR A 47 -3.40 -5.15 -15.67
C THR A 47 -2.08 -4.53 -15.22
N ALA A 48 -2.00 -3.21 -15.06
CA ALA A 48 -0.82 -2.49 -14.56
C ALA A 48 -0.29 -3.00 -13.21
N ASN A 49 1.01 -2.86 -12.94
CA ASN A 49 1.60 -3.31 -11.67
C ASN A 49 1.40 -2.33 -10.50
N LYS A 50 0.97 -1.10 -10.79
CA LYS A 50 0.60 -0.08 -9.80
C LYS A 50 -0.80 0.41 -10.13
N ARG A 51 -1.76 0.15 -9.24
CA ARG A 51 -3.19 0.42 -9.49
C ARG A 51 -3.82 1.30 -8.39
N PRO A 52 -4.81 2.12 -8.74
CA PRO A 52 -5.67 2.75 -7.75
C PRO A 52 -6.38 1.70 -6.90
N MET A 53 -6.57 1.98 -5.62
CA MET A 53 -7.23 1.06 -4.70
C MET A 53 -8.69 0.77 -5.14
N SER A 54 -9.37 1.77 -5.69
CA SER A 54 -10.74 1.65 -6.21
C SER A 54 -10.87 0.63 -7.34
N VAL A 55 -9.83 0.48 -8.19
CA VAL A 55 -9.80 -0.53 -9.26
C VAL A 55 -9.64 -1.91 -8.65
N VAL A 56 -8.70 -2.08 -7.71
CA VAL A 56 -8.43 -3.37 -7.08
C VAL A 56 -9.60 -3.86 -6.24
N LEU A 57 -10.24 -2.99 -5.45
CA LEU A 57 -11.42 -3.36 -4.67
C LEU A 57 -12.55 -3.89 -5.58
N LYS A 58 -12.79 -3.25 -6.73
CA LYS A 58 -13.74 -3.75 -7.74
C LYS A 58 -13.32 -5.09 -8.35
N GLN A 59 -12.02 -5.31 -8.58
CA GLN A 59 -11.52 -6.61 -9.06
C GLN A 59 -11.76 -7.70 -8.01
N MET A 60 -11.52 -7.41 -6.73
CA MET A 60 -11.74 -8.34 -5.63
C MET A 60 -13.21 -8.68 -5.41
N GLU A 61 -14.13 -7.71 -5.58
CA GLU A 61 -15.57 -7.95 -5.56
C GLU A 61 -16.00 -8.99 -6.61
N LYS A 62 -15.45 -8.88 -7.84
CA LYS A 62 -15.70 -9.86 -8.90
C LYS A 62 -15.19 -11.26 -8.57
N CYS A 63 -14.17 -11.36 -7.72
CA CYS A 63 -13.64 -12.63 -7.20
C CYS A 63 -14.37 -13.14 -5.94
N GLY A 64 -15.47 -12.49 -5.52
CA GLY A 64 -16.28 -12.90 -4.38
C GLY A 64 -15.82 -12.35 -3.02
N ILE A 65 -14.82 -11.48 -2.98
CA ILE A 65 -14.41 -10.81 -1.74
C ILE A 65 -15.36 -9.65 -1.43
N ASN A 66 -15.82 -9.57 -0.18
CA ASN A 66 -16.58 -8.43 0.31
C ASN A 66 -15.64 -7.22 0.54
N SER A 67 -15.46 -6.39 -0.48
CA SER A 67 -14.62 -5.18 -0.46
C SER A 67 -14.97 -4.20 0.66
N LYS A 68 -16.26 -4.04 0.98
CA LYS A 68 -16.72 -3.14 2.05
C LYS A 68 -16.23 -3.62 3.40
N ARG A 69 -16.33 -4.93 3.64
CA ARG A 69 -15.79 -5.56 4.86
C ARG A 69 -14.26 -5.44 4.91
N LEU A 70 -13.57 -5.78 3.82
CA LEU A 70 -12.11 -5.65 3.73
C LEU A 70 -11.64 -4.22 4.03
N TRP A 71 -12.28 -3.22 3.42
CA TRP A 71 -11.96 -1.82 3.65
C TRP A 71 -12.18 -1.42 5.12
N ARG A 72 -13.27 -1.90 5.72
CA ARG A 72 -13.55 -1.65 7.14
C ARG A 72 -12.51 -2.29 8.05
N GLU A 73 -12.05 -3.50 7.75
CA GLU A 73 -10.99 -4.17 8.50
C GLU A 73 -9.65 -3.43 8.37
N ILE A 74 -9.34 -2.89 7.17
CA ILE A 74 -8.20 -2.00 6.94
C ILE A 74 -8.28 -0.74 7.80
N GLU A 75 -9.43 -0.05 7.81
CA GLU A 75 -9.63 1.14 8.67
C GLU A 75 -9.38 0.84 10.15
N ILE A 76 -9.85 -0.32 10.63
CA ILE A 76 -9.64 -0.76 12.01
C ILE A 76 -8.14 -0.98 12.29
N ILE A 77 -7.40 -1.59 11.35
CA ILE A 77 -5.94 -1.73 11.47
C ILE A 77 -5.28 -0.35 11.59
N VAL A 78 -5.66 0.61 10.75
CA VAL A 78 -5.11 1.97 10.81
C VAL A 78 -5.36 2.60 12.17
N VAL A 79 -6.62 2.61 12.64
CA VAL A 79 -6.99 3.21 13.93
C VAL A 79 -6.24 2.57 15.09
N LYS A 80 -6.18 1.23 15.15
CA LYS A 80 -5.47 0.51 16.21
C LYS A 80 -3.96 0.81 16.20
N THR A 81 -3.37 0.92 15.02
CA THR A 81 -1.95 1.26 14.85
C THR A 81 -1.66 2.64 15.40
N ILE A 82 -2.48 3.64 15.05
CA ILE A 82 -2.33 5.01 15.57
C ILE A 82 -2.51 5.03 17.09
N ILE A 83 -3.57 4.38 17.63
CA ILE A 83 -3.81 4.31 19.07
C ILE A 83 -2.59 3.73 19.81
N ALA A 84 -1.98 2.68 19.28
CA ALA A 84 -0.80 2.06 19.88
C ALA A 84 0.42 3.02 19.91
N MET A 85 0.51 3.97 18.97
CA MET A 85 1.59 4.95 18.90
C MET A 85 1.34 6.20 19.76
N ILE A 86 0.09 6.48 20.16
CA ILE A 86 -0.30 7.70 20.88
C ILE A 86 0.59 8.00 22.10
N PRO A 87 0.88 7.04 23.02
CA PRO A 87 1.62 7.37 24.24
C PRO A 87 3.00 7.97 23.96
N GLU A 88 3.75 7.37 23.03
CA GLU A 88 5.07 7.85 22.63
C GLU A 88 4.97 9.21 21.92
N ILE A 89 3.98 9.37 21.03
CA ILE A 89 3.75 10.63 20.33
C ILE A 89 3.45 11.76 21.33
N MET A 90 2.60 11.51 22.33
CA MET A 90 2.21 12.52 23.32
C MET A 90 3.40 12.97 24.17
N ILE A 91 4.22 12.03 24.67
CA ILE A 91 5.42 12.36 25.46
C ILE A 91 6.37 13.26 24.66
N ASN A 92 6.62 12.91 23.39
CA ASN A 92 7.49 13.71 22.53
C ASN A 92 6.85 15.06 22.19
N TYR A 93 5.54 15.09 21.91
CA TYR A 93 4.82 16.32 21.59
C TYR A 93 4.88 17.32 22.75
N GLU A 94 4.55 16.89 23.96
CA GLU A 94 4.57 17.75 25.16
C GLU A 94 5.98 18.28 25.43
N ARG A 95 7.02 17.49 25.20
CA ARG A 95 8.42 17.91 25.36
C ARG A 95 8.80 19.05 24.42
N TRP A 96 8.30 19.06 23.18
CA TRP A 96 8.69 20.04 22.16
C TRP A 96 7.73 21.24 22.04
N PHE A 97 6.45 21.05 22.36
CA PHE A 97 5.39 22.02 22.08
C PHE A 97 4.61 22.44 23.34
N PHE A 98 5.24 22.34 24.52
CA PHE A 98 4.63 22.77 25.78
C PHE A 98 4.15 24.23 25.72
N GLY A 99 2.89 24.46 26.09
CA GLY A 99 2.30 25.80 26.16
C GLY A 99 1.86 26.40 24.82
N CYS A 100 1.80 25.63 23.74
CA CYS A 100 1.25 26.07 22.47
C CYS A 100 -0.28 25.83 22.40
N ASP A 101 -1.04 26.84 21.95
CA ASP A 101 -2.52 26.82 21.92
C ASP A 101 -3.12 26.07 20.71
N ALA A 102 -2.30 25.68 19.73
CA ALA A 102 -2.72 25.00 18.51
C ALA A 102 -1.88 23.76 18.20
N PRO A 103 -2.38 22.78 17.43
CA PRO A 103 -1.59 21.65 16.95
C PRO A 103 -0.37 22.14 16.15
N GLN A 104 0.83 21.77 16.60
CA GLN A 104 2.09 22.24 16.00
C GLN A 104 2.68 21.28 14.96
N CYS A 105 2.15 20.06 14.85
CA CYS A 105 2.65 19.07 13.90
C CYS A 105 1.53 18.25 13.27
N PHE A 106 1.80 17.81 12.04
CA PHE A 106 1.06 16.76 11.36
C PHE A 106 2.07 15.79 10.74
N GLN A 107 1.64 14.56 10.48
CA GLN A 107 2.48 13.56 9.82
C GLN A 107 1.66 12.78 8.79
N LEU A 108 2.26 12.57 7.62
CA LEU A 108 1.74 11.66 6.62
C LEU A 108 2.38 10.28 6.82
N LEU A 109 1.57 9.28 7.12
CA LEU A 109 2.01 7.91 7.29
C LEU A 109 1.60 7.07 6.08
N GLY A 110 2.51 6.23 5.61
CA GLY A 110 2.21 5.16 4.67
C GLY A 110 2.02 3.86 5.41
N LEU A 111 0.87 3.21 5.29
CA LEU A 111 0.65 1.88 5.87
C LEU A 111 0.64 0.84 4.75
N ASP A 112 1.54 -0.12 4.86
CA ASP A 112 1.63 -1.22 3.91
C ASP A 112 0.84 -2.41 4.45
N ILE A 113 -0.19 -2.79 3.71
CA ILE A 113 -1.13 -3.84 4.09
C ILE A 113 -1.08 -4.93 3.03
N ILE A 114 -0.92 -6.17 3.47
CA ILE A 114 -1.10 -7.35 2.63
C ILE A 114 -2.49 -7.94 2.86
N VAL A 115 -3.13 -8.42 1.79
CA VAL A 115 -4.41 -9.13 1.90
C VAL A 115 -4.19 -10.59 1.57
N ARG A 116 -4.63 -11.46 2.47
CA ARG A 116 -4.54 -12.91 2.31
C ARG A 116 -5.58 -13.43 1.31
N ASP A 117 -5.40 -14.69 0.92
CA ASP A 117 -6.31 -15.43 0.04
C ASP A 117 -7.74 -15.55 0.60
N ASP A 118 -7.89 -15.60 1.92
CA ASP A 118 -9.17 -15.57 2.63
C ASP A 118 -9.78 -14.16 2.77
N GLY A 119 -9.15 -13.14 2.18
CA GLY A 119 -9.61 -11.76 2.21
C GLY A 119 -9.30 -11.02 3.51
N VAL A 120 -8.50 -11.60 4.42
CA VAL A 120 -8.11 -10.95 5.68
C VAL A 120 -6.93 -9.99 5.45
N PRO A 121 -7.03 -8.70 5.81
CA PRO A 121 -5.92 -7.77 5.74
C PRO A 121 -4.96 -7.91 6.94
N MET A 122 -3.67 -7.70 6.69
CA MET A 122 -2.62 -7.71 7.71
C MET A 122 -1.67 -6.53 7.51
N LEU A 123 -1.33 -5.83 8.60
CA LEU A 123 -0.31 -4.78 8.59
C LEU A 123 1.08 -5.41 8.40
N LEU A 124 1.85 -4.89 7.45
CA LEU A 124 3.26 -5.27 7.26
C LEU A 124 4.20 -4.26 7.90
N GLU A 125 4.05 -2.97 7.55
CA GLU A 125 4.92 -1.91 8.05
C GLU A 125 4.19 -0.55 8.08
N VAL A 126 4.76 0.37 8.86
CA VAL A 126 4.34 1.77 8.95
C VAL A 126 5.52 2.64 8.53
N ASN A 127 5.33 3.40 7.45
CA ASN A 127 6.32 4.27 6.85
C ASN A 127 6.09 5.73 7.30
N ALA A 128 7.08 6.29 7.98
CA ALA A 128 7.05 7.68 8.47
C ALA A 128 7.25 8.74 7.37
N SER A 129 7.78 8.33 6.21
CA SER A 129 8.09 9.20 5.07
C SER A 129 7.68 8.52 3.74
N PRO A 130 6.38 8.38 3.48
CA PRO A 130 5.90 7.77 2.23
C PRO A 130 6.32 8.61 1.01
N SER A 131 6.71 7.95 -0.08
CA SER A 131 7.00 8.65 -1.34
C SER A 131 5.73 9.26 -1.94
N LEU A 132 5.80 10.56 -2.26
CA LEU A 132 4.73 11.32 -2.94
C LEU A 132 5.05 11.58 -4.41
N THR A 133 6.07 10.91 -4.97
CA THR A 133 6.53 11.12 -6.34
C THR A 133 5.49 10.64 -7.36
N LEU A 134 5.21 11.47 -8.36
CA LEU A 134 4.38 11.15 -9.51
C LEU A 134 5.26 10.77 -10.70
N ASP A 135 5.56 9.48 -10.84
CA ASP A 135 6.42 8.99 -11.94
C ASP A 135 5.67 8.85 -13.28
N HIS A 136 4.34 8.90 -13.27
CA HIS A 136 3.52 8.73 -14.47
C HIS A 136 2.32 9.68 -14.40
N ILE A 137 2.35 10.70 -15.24
CA ILE A 137 1.22 11.58 -15.50
C ILE A 137 0.52 10.95 -16.71
N PRO A 138 -0.75 10.54 -16.63
CA PRO A 138 -1.49 10.16 -17.83
C PRO A 138 -1.44 11.35 -18.78
N GLU A 139 -1.00 11.15 -20.03
CA GLU A 139 -1.15 12.20 -21.04
C GLU A 139 -2.64 12.55 -21.10
N GLU A 140 -2.98 13.80 -20.81
CA GLU A 140 -4.32 14.32 -21.06
C GLU A 140 -4.52 14.23 -22.58
N GLY A 141 -5.35 13.28 -23.00
CA GLY A 141 -5.76 13.20 -24.40
C GLY A 141 -6.48 14.49 -24.81
N GLU A 142 -6.09 15.01 -25.97
CA GLU A 142 -6.86 16.02 -26.72
C GLU A 142 -8.30 15.57 -26.98
#